data_AF-G6Y892-F1
#
_entry.id   AF-G6Y892-F1
#
_cell.length_a   1.000
_cell.length_b   1.000
_cell.length_c   1.000
_cell.angle_alpha   90.00
_cell.angle_beta   90.00
_cell.angle_gamma   90.00
#
_symmetry.space_group_name_H-M   'P 1'
#
loop_
_entity.id
_entity.type
_entity.pdbx_description
1 polymer ?
#
loop_
_entity_poly.entity_id
_entity_poly.type
_entity_poly.pdbx_seq_one_letter_code
_entity_poly.pdbx_strand_id
1 'polypeptide(L)'
;MGKSGDDERGFFSERWSEPPAKAAAVEKPHYHGHRDRLRERFTAAGPDALPDYELLELLLFRLIPRVDTKPIAKALLSRFGTFAEVLGAPVALLQEVKGIGPSVAVDLKVITAAAQRMARSEIRGREVLSNWTQLLDYCRSAMAFENREQFRILFLDKKNVLIADEVQQIGTVDHTPVYPREVVKRALELSASAVILVHNHPSGDPTPSRADIEMTKL
;
A
#
# COMPACT_ATOMS: atom_id res chain seq x y z
N MET A 1 -44.73 -87.98 -2.19
CA MET A 1 -45.77 -86.96 -2.49
C MET A 1 -46.04 -86.19 -1.21
N GLY A 2 -45.90 -84.88 -1.06
CA GLY A 2 -45.77 -83.77 -2.00
C GLY A 2 -46.67 -82.62 -1.54
N LYS A 3 -46.06 -81.50 -1.12
CA LYS A 3 -46.60 -80.13 -0.95
C LYS A 3 -47.57 -79.90 0.23
N SER A 4 -47.76 -78.70 0.79
CA SER A 4 -47.06 -77.41 0.98
C SER A 4 -48.11 -76.49 1.63
N GLY A 5 -47.71 -75.48 2.43
CA GLY A 5 -48.63 -74.46 2.97
C GLY A 5 -48.34 -74.19 4.45
N ASP A 6 -47.19 -73.60 4.79
CA ASP A 6 -46.96 -72.14 4.84
C ASP A 6 -47.62 -71.51 6.08
N ASP A 7 -46.86 -71.50 7.17
CA ASP A 7 -47.21 -70.96 8.49
C ASP A 7 -46.68 -69.52 8.55
N GLU A 8 -47.45 -68.57 8.03
CA GLU A 8 -47.14 -67.14 8.08
C GLU A 8 -47.47 -66.55 9.48
N ARG A 9 -46.65 -66.89 10.47
CA ARG A 9 -46.54 -66.10 11.71
C ARG A 9 -45.10 -65.69 11.96
N GLY A 10 -44.57 -64.95 10.98
CA GLY A 10 -43.30 -64.22 11.08
C GLY A 10 -43.48 -62.90 11.84
N PHE A 11 -42.94 -62.87 13.04
CA PHE A 11 -42.55 -61.71 13.85
C PHE A 11 -42.37 -60.40 13.05
N PHE A 12 -43.21 -59.40 13.33
CA PHE A 12 -42.89 -58.00 13.07
C PHE A 12 -41.75 -57.57 14.01
N SER A 13 -40.49 -57.83 13.64
CA SER A 13 -39.37 -57.09 14.21
C SER A 13 -39.20 -55.82 13.37
N GLU A 14 -39.90 -54.75 13.77
CA GLU A 14 -39.59 -53.40 13.31
C GLU A 14 -38.15 -53.09 13.71
N ARG A 15 -37.24 -53.20 12.73
CA ARG A 15 -35.87 -52.78 12.88
C ARG A 15 -35.89 -51.26 12.93
N TRP A 16 -35.89 -50.71 14.14
CA TRP A 16 -35.75 -49.27 14.37
C TRP A 16 -34.41 -48.83 13.77
N SER A 17 -34.43 -48.30 12.55
CA SER A 17 -33.26 -47.67 11.96
C SER A 17 -33.08 -46.33 12.68
N GLU A 18 -31.99 -46.22 13.44
CA GLU A 18 -31.57 -44.93 14.01
C GLU A 18 -31.58 -43.85 12.91
N PRO A 19 -32.12 -42.65 13.21
CA PRO A 19 -32.04 -41.55 12.27
C PRO A 19 -30.57 -41.29 11.94
N PRO A 20 -30.21 -41.03 10.67
CA PRO A 20 -28.84 -40.77 10.30
C PRO A 20 -28.31 -39.64 11.19
N ALA A 21 -27.16 -39.87 11.83
CA ALA A 21 -26.49 -38.86 12.64
C ALA A 21 -26.45 -37.56 11.84
N LYS A 22 -26.94 -36.45 12.44
CA LYS A 22 -26.87 -35.13 11.83
C LYS A 22 -25.43 -34.93 11.38
N ALA A 23 -25.21 -34.86 10.07
CA ALA A 23 -23.92 -34.54 9.50
C ALA A 23 -23.42 -33.29 10.22
N ALA A 24 -22.24 -33.40 10.87
CA ALA A 24 -21.62 -32.27 11.54
C ALA A 24 -21.63 -31.10 10.55
N ALA A 25 -22.22 -29.98 10.97
CA ALA A 25 -22.26 -28.79 10.13
C ALA A 25 -20.81 -28.48 9.75
N VAL A 26 -20.49 -28.59 8.46
CA VAL A 26 -19.20 -28.19 7.94
C VAL A 26 -19.05 -26.73 8.33
N GLU A 27 -18.18 -26.44 9.29
CA GLU A 27 -17.88 -25.06 9.69
C GLU A 27 -17.51 -24.31 8.42
N LYS A 28 -18.37 -23.38 8.01
CA LYS A 28 -18.08 -22.53 6.86
C LYS A 28 -16.75 -21.86 7.17
N PRO A 29 -15.73 -21.99 6.30
CA PRO A 29 -14.44 -21.38 6.53
C PRO A 29 -14.59 -19.91 6.96
N HIS A 30 -13.81 -19.49 7.96
CA HIS A 30 -13.95 -18.19 8.63
C HIS A 30 -13.88 -16.97 7.67
N TYR A 31 -13.36 -17.16 6.45
CA TYR A 31 -13.31 -16.13 5.41
C TYR A 31 -14.66 -15.88 4.69
N HIS A 32 -15.67 -16.74 4.83
CA HIS A 32 -16.97 -16.51 4.19
C HIS A 32 -17.68 -15.29 4.80
N GLY A 33 -18.04 -14.34 3.93
CA GLY A 33 -18.65 -13.05 4.31
C GLY A 33 -17.69 -12.06 4.98
N HIS A 34 -16.42 -12.42 5.22
CA HIS A 34 -15.43 -11.50 5.80
C HIS A 34 -15.22 -10.27 4.92
N ARG A 35 -15.13 -10.49 3.61
CA ARG A 35 -15.04 -9.42 2.61
C ARG A 35 -16.17 -8.39 2.73
N ASP A 36 -17.40 -8.85 2.91
CA ASP A 36 -18.57 -7.96 2.96
C ASP A 36 -18.64 -7.24 4.30
N ARG A 37 -18.38 -7.94 5.42
CA ARG A 37 -18.27 -7.34 6.76
C ARG A 37 -17.19 -6.26 6.82
N LEU A 38 -16.05 -6.48 6.16
CA LEU A 38 -14.95 -5.52 6.16
C LEU A 38 -15.30 -4.26 5.34
N ARG A 39 -16.01 -4.43 4.23
CA ARG A 39 -16.54 -3.31 3.43
C ARG A 39 -17.61 -2.53 4.17
N GLU A 40 -18.51 -3.20 4.88
CA GLU A 40 -19.51 -2.55 5.73
C GLU A 40 -18.85 -1.73 6.82
N ARG A 41 -17.85 -2.28 7.52
CA ARG A 41 -17.07 -1.54 8.51
C ARG A 41 -16.39 -0.30 7.92
N PHE A 42 -15.71 -0.44 6.78
CA PHE A 42 -15.10 0.70 6.10
C PHE A 42 -16.12 1.77 5.72
N THR A 43 -17.30 1.35 5.25
CA THR A 43 -18.37 2.28 4.83
C THR A 43 -19.01 2.98 6.03
N ALA A 44 -19.21 2.28 7.14
CA ALA A 44 -19.88 2.80 8.32
C ALA A 44 -18.98 3.70 9.19
N ALA A 45 -17.71 3.33 9.32
CA ALA A 45 -16.79 3.96 10.28
C ALA A 45 -15.57 4.65 9.64
N GLY A 46 -15.44 4.57 8.32
CA GLY A 46 -14.37 5.25 7.57
C GLY A 46 -13.02 4.53 7.60
N PRO A 47 -11.98 5.17 7.03
CA PRO A 47 -10.65 4.56 6.88
C PRO A 47 -9.94 4.29 8.21
N ASP A 48 -10.12 5.16 9.21
CA ASP A 48 -9.44 5.04 10.51
C ASP A 48 -9.97 3.89 11.38
N ALA A 49 -11.09 3.29 11.00
CA ALA A 49 -11.70 2.17 11.70
C ALA A 49 -11.07 0.81 11.37
N LEU A 50 -10.14 0.78 10.41
CA LEU A 50 -9.44 -0.43 9.99
C LEU A 50 -7.95 -0.35 10.35
N PRO A 51 -7.36 -1.40 10.94
CA PRO A 51 -5.92 -1.54 10.98
C PRO A 51 -5.34 -1.74 9.58
N ASP A 52 -4.05 -1.39 9.41
CA ASP A 52 -3.31 -1.48 8.14
C ASP A 52 -3.51 -2.79 7.37
N TYR A 53 -3.49 -3.92 8.07
CA TYR A 53 -3.65 -5.23 7.41
C TYR A 53 -5.05 -5.41 6.82
N GLU A 54 -6.09 -4.84 7.43
CA GLU A 54 -7.47 -4.89 6.93
C GLU A 54 -7.68 -3.94 5.76
N LEU A 55 -7.03 -2.77 5.78
CA LEU A 55 -7.03 -1.87 4.64
C LEU A 55 -6.34 -2.53 3.43
N LEU A 56 -5.24 -3.24 3.66
CA LEU A 56 -4.54 -4.00 2.63
C LEU A 56 -5.38 -5.18 2.13
N GLU A 57 -6.11 -5.88 3.01
CA GLU A 57 -7.07 -6.91 2.60
C GLU A 57 -8.13 -6.36 1.65
N LEU A 58 -8.69 -5.17 1.91
CA LEU A 58 -9.68 -4.54 1.04
C LEU A 58 -9.14 -4.26 -0.36
N LEU A 59 -7.89 -3.81 -0.48
CA LEU A 59 -7.21 -3.66 -1.77
C LEU A 59 -7.06 -5.01 -2.45
N LEU A 60 -6.47 -5.99 -1.77
CA LEU A 60 -6.19 -7.31 -2.31
C LEU A 60 -7.46 -8.06 -2.72
N PHE A 61 -8.61 -7.84 -2.07
CA PHE A 61 -9.88 -8.44 -2.49
C PHE A 61 -10.28 -8.08 -3.92
N ARG A 62 -9.90 -6.89 -4.39
CA ARG A 62 -10.18 -6.43 -5.76
C ARG A 62 -9.18 -7.00 -6.77
N LEU A 63 -7.93 -7.18 -6.33
CA LEU A 63 -6.83 -7.64 -7.18
C LEU A 63 -6.76 -9.17 -7.29
N ILE A 64 -7.18 -9.88 -6.24
CA ILE A 64 -7.11 -11.35 -6.13
C ILE A 64 -8.51 -11.87 -5.76
N PRO A 65 -9.39 -12.13 -6.74
CA PRO A 65 -10.72 -12.63 -6.46
C PRO A 65 -10.67 -14.08 -5.95
N ARG A 66 -11.60 -14.42 -5.05
CA ARG A 66 -11.85 -15.81 -4.57
C ARG A 66 -10.69 -16.47 -3.80
N VAL A 67 -9.76 -15.68 -3.27
CA VAL A 67 -8.67 -16.13 -2.39
C VAL A 67 -8.82 -15.49 -1.02
N ASP A 68 -8.41 -16.20 0.04
CA ASP A 68 -8.23 -15.60 1.37
C ASP A 68 -6.99 -14.68 1.35
N THR A 69 -7.21 -13.38 1.38
CA THR A 69 -6.15 -12.37 1.28
C THR A 69 -5.57 -11.97 2.65
N LYS A 70 -6.17 -12.41 3.76
CA LYS A 70 -5.69 -12.08 5.10
C LYS A 70 -4.27 -12.60 5.36
N PRO A 71 -3.91 -13.85 5.01
CA PRO A 71 -2.53 -14.31 5.14
C PRO A 71 -1.56 -13.52 4.26
N ILE A 72 -1.99 -13.11 3.07
CA ILE A 72 -1.17 -12.35 2.12
C ILE A 72 -0.91 -10.93 2.66
N ALA A 73 -1.94 -10.24 3.14
CA ALA A 73 -1.82 -8.92 3.75
C ALA A 73 -0.88 -8.93 4.97
N LYS A 74 -1.02 -9.93 5.84
CA LYS A 74 -0.11 -10.11 6.98
C LYS A 74 1.32 -10.43 6.54
N ALA A 75 1.52 -11.24 5.51
CA ALA A 75 2.85 -11.57 4.99
C ALA A 75 3.54 -10.33 4.39
N LEU A 76 2.80 -9.49 3.67
CA LEU A 76 3.29 -8.21 3.15
C LEU A 76 3.75 -7.29 4.29
N LEU A 77 2.91 -7.06 5.29
CA LEU A 77 3.28 -6.21 6.43
C LEU A 77 4.40 -6.80 7.27
N SER A 78 4.43 -8.13 7.45
CA SER A 78 5.53 -8.77 8.18
C SER A 78 6.87 -8.61 7.45
N ARG A 79 6.85 -8.55 6.12
CA ARG A 79 8.06 -8.40 5.31
C ARG A 79 8.52 -6.95 5.17
N PHE A 80 7.59 -6.02 4.97
CA PHE A 80 7.91 -4.64 4.62
C PHE A 80 7.72 -3.65 5.77
N GLY A 81 7.02 -4.04 6.85
CA GLY A 81 6.74 -3.20 8.01
C GLY A 81 5.35 -2.60 7.95
N THR A 82 5.24 -1.40 7.39
CA THR A 82 4.03 -0.57 7.37
C THR A 82 3.26 -0.68 6.06
N PHE A 83 1.98 -0.26 6.06
CA PHE A 83 1.17 -0.17 4.83
C PHE A 83 1.85 0.68 3.74
N ALA A 84 2.45 1.78 4.21
CA ALA A 84 3.31 2.67 3.46
C ALA A 84 4.45 1.92 2.74
N GLU A 85 5.27 1.19 3.49
CA GLU A 85 6.42 0.45 2.96
C GLU A 85 5.99 -0.67 1.99
N VAL A 86 4.83 -1.29 2.20
CA VAL A 86 4.23 -2.24 1.24
C VAL A 86 3.94 -1.57 -0.10
N LEU A 87 3.28 -0.41 -0.09
CA LEU A 87 2.97 0.34 -1.31
C LEU A 87 4.22 0.92 -1.98
N GLY A 88 5.30 1.13 -1.22
CA GLY A 88 6.61 1.54 -1.71
C GLY A 88 7.46 0.43 -2.30
N ALA A 89 7.42 -0.77 -1.75
CA ALA A 89 8.33 -1.87 -2.07
C ALA A 89 8.51 -2.16 -3.57
N PRO A 90 9.73 -2.44 -4.07
CA PRO A 90 9.95 -2.75 -5.49
C PRO A 90 9.10 -3.94 -5.97
N VAL A 91 8.68 -3.91 -7.24
CA VAL A 91 7.84 -4.96 -7.85
C VAL A 91 8.44 -6.35 -7.65
N ALA A 92 9.75 -6.50 -7.84
CA ALA A 92 10.45 -7.77 -7.64
C ALA A 92 10.32 -8.29 -6.20
N LEU A 93 10.47 -7.43 -5.19
CA LEU A 93 10.35 -7.83 -3.79
C LEU A 93 8.90 -8.16 -3.41
N LEU A 94 7.92 -7.44 -3.96
CA LEU A 94 6.50 -7.75 -3.77
C LEU A 94 6.16 -9.15 -4.28
N GLN A 95 6.70 -9.53 -5.44
CA GLN A 95 6.48 -10.84 -6.07
C GLN A 95 7.08 -12.02 -5.30
N GLU A 96 8.03 -11.78 -4.38
CA GLU A 96 8.53 -12.83 -3.49
C GLU A 96 7.49 -13.27 -2.45
N VAL A 97 6.44 -12.48 -2.21
CA VAL A 97 5.36 -12.84 -1.30
C VAL A 97 4.37 -13.76 -1.99
N LYS A 98 4.20 -14.98 -1.46
CA LYS A 98 3.26 -15.97 -1.98
C LYS A 98 1.86 -15.39 -2.09
N GLY A 99 1.30 -15.44 -3.30
CA GLY A 99 -0.01 -14.89 -3.63
C GLY A 99 0.05 -13.53 -4.34
N ILE A 100 1.22 -12.89 -4.44
CA ILE A 100 1.42 -11.67 -5.20
C ILE A 100 2.01 -11.99 -6.57
N GLY A 101 1.14 -12.07 -7.57
CA GLY A 101 1.55 -12.22 -8.96
C GLY A 101 1.98 -10.90 -9.61
N PRO A 102 2.51 -10.94 -10.85
CA PRO A 102 2.96 -9.74 -11.56
C PRO A 102 1.90 -8.66 -11.71
N SER A 103 0.67 -9.02 -12.04
CA SER A 103 -0.44 -8.06 -12.18
C SER A 103 -0.75 -7.36 -10.85
N VAL A 104 -0.84 -8.12 -9.76
CA VAL A 104 -1.13 -7.58 -8.42
C VAL A 104 -0.03 -6.60 -7.98
N ALA A 105 1.23 -6.95 -8.21
CA ALA A 105 2.36 -6.07 -7.86
C ALA A 105 2.31 -4.76 -8.66
N VAL A 106 1.96 -4.82 -9.95
CA VAL A 106 1.78 -3.62 -10.79
C VAL A 106 0.58 -2.79 -10.34
N ASP A 107 -0.55 -3.42 -10.01
CA ASP A 107 -1.75 -2.71 -9.55
C ASP A 107 -1.51 -1.96 -8.24
N LEU A 108 -0.73 -2.53 -7.31
CA LEU A 108 -0.28 -1.82 -6.12
C LEU A 108 0.55 -0.57 -6.49
N LYS A 109 1.39 -0.65 -7.53
CA LYS A 109 2.14 0.52 -8.02
C LYS A 109 1.25 1.56 -8.69
N VAL A 110 0.18 1.14 -9.36
CA VAL A 110 -0.82 2.07 -9.91
C VAL A 110 -1.50 2.85 -8.78
N ILE A 111 -1.85 2.18 -7.68
CA ILE A 111 -2.42 2.83 -6.49
C ILE A 111 -1.42 3.83 -5.90
N THR A 112 -0.16 3.44 -5.72
CA THR A 112 0.90 4.35 -5.24
C THR A 112 1.07 5.56 -6.15
N ALA A 113 1.12 5.37 -7.47
CA ALA A 113 1.25 6.46 -8.43
C ALA A 113 0.03 7.39 -8.43
N ALA A 114 -1.17 6.86 -8.23
CA ALA A 114 -2.39 7.66 -8.08
C ALA A 114 -2.34 8.52 -6.81
N ALA A 115 -1.97 7.92 -5.67
CA ALA A 115 -1.82 8.63 -4.41
C ALA A 115 -0.77 9.75 -4.52
N GLN A 116 0.38 9.48 -5.14
CA GLN A 116 1.43 10.47 -5.39
C GLN A 116 0.94 11.62 -6.29
N ARG A 117 0.18 11.32 -7.35
CA ARG A 117 -0.41 12.36 -8.21
C ARG A 117 -1.45 13.19 -7.49
N MET A 118 -2.29 12.58 -6.66
CA MET A 118 -3.27 13.29 -5.84
C MET A 118 -2.58 14.24 -4.87
N ALA A 119 -1.58 13.75 -4.12
CA ALA A 119 -0.78 14.57 -3.22
C ALA A 119 -0.12 15.75 -3.95
N ARG A 120 0.45 15.54 -5.14
CA ARG A 120 1.01 16.62 -5.96
C ARG A 120 -0.06 17.58 -6.49
N SER A 121 -1.27 17.10 -6.78
CA SER A 121 -2.35 17.90 -7.36
C SER A 121 -3.01 18.86 -6.37
N GLU A 122 -3.12 18.49 -5.09
CA GLU A 122 -3.69 19.35 -4.04
C GLU A 122 -2.81 20.56 -3.69
N ILE A 123 -1.57 20.54 -4.18
CA ILE A 123 -0.48 21.43 -3.82
C ILE A 123 -0.27 22.53 -4.87
N ARG A 124 -0.75 22.29 -6.09
CA ARG A 124 -0.68 23.27 -7.19
C ARG A 124 -1.65 24.43 -6.91
N GLY A 125 -1.13 25.52 -6.33
CA GLY A 125 -1.88 26.73 -6.01
C GLY A 125 -2.21 26.96 -4.52
N ARG A 126 -1.58 26.23 -3.59
CA ARG A 126 -1.66 26.51 -2.14
C ARG A 126 -0.36 27.13 -1.61
N GLU A 127 -0.46 27.86 -0.50
CA GLU A 127 0.69 28.12 0.38
C GLU A 127 1.09 26.78 1.03
N VAL A 128 1.84 25.97 0.31
CA VAL A 128 2.21 24.60 0.70
C VAL A 128 3.10 24.59 1.94
N LEU A 129 3.73 25.73 2.25
CA LEU A 129 4.84 25.82 3.19
C LEU A 129 4.65 26.91 4.24
N SER A 130 3.42 27.08 4.74
CA SER A 130 3.16 28.02 5.84
C SER A 130 3.84 27.59 7.16
N ASN A 131 4.31 26.33 7.26
CA ASN A 131 5.13 25.82 8.35
C ASN A 131 5.91 24.55 7.97
N TRP A 132 6.88 24.18 8.80
CA TRP A 132 7.76 23.01 8.61
C TRP A 132 6.99 21.68 8.56
N THR A 133 5.91 21.54 9.32
CA THR A 133 5.10 20.31 9.32
C THR A 133 4.45 20.07 7.97
N GLN A 134 3.87 21.11 7.34
CA GLN A 134 3.29 21.00 6.00
C GLN A 134 4.34 20.65 4.94
N LEU A 135 5.56 21.20 5.05
CA LEU A 135 6.68 20.80 4.18
C LEU A 135 6.99 19.31 4.34
N LEU A 136 7.12 18.83 5.57
CA LEU A 136 7.43 17.43 5.83
C LEU A 136 6.32 16.49 5.36
N ASP A 137 5.06 16.83 5.59
CA ASP A 137 3.92 16.02 5.15
C ASP A 137 3.80 15.99 3.63
N TYR A 138 4.13 17.10 2.97
CA TYR A 138 4.27 17.13 1.53
C TYR A 138 5.42 16.24 1.05
N CYS A 139 6.63 16.40 1.60
CA CYS A 139 7.80 15.62 1.24
C CYS A 139 7.55 14.13 1.45
N ARG A 140 6.91 13.75 2.56
CA ARG A 140 6.45 12.38 2.82
C ARG A 140 5.46 11.96 1.75
N SER A 141 4.40 12.71 1.47
CA SER A 141 3.42 12.29 0.45
C SER A 141 4.04 12.16 -0.96
N ALA A 142 5.01 13.02 -1.29
CA ALA A 142 5.69 13.02 -2.57
C ALA A 142 6.76 11.92 -2.72
N MET A 143 7.33 11.43 -1.61
CA MET A 143 8.52 10.55 -1.60
C MET A 143 8.44 9.32 -0.68
N ALA A 144 7.42 9.15 0.17
CA ALA A 144 7.35 8.16 1.26
C ALA A 144 7.45 6.70 0.81
N PHE A 145 7.40 6.45 -0.50
CA PHE A 145 7.34 5.14 -1.12
C PHE A 145 8.42 4.94 -2.18
N GLU A 146 9.36 5.89 -2.28
CA GLU A 146 10.46 5.80 -3.22
C GLU A 146 11.64 5.07 -2.57
N ASN A 147 11.96 3.87 -3.09
CA ASN A 147 13.10 3.07 -2.59
C ASN A 147 14.45 3.52 -3.17
N ARG A 148 14.45 4.57 -3.98
CA ARG A 148 15.63 5.18 -4.59
C ARG A 148 15.89 6.52 -3.93
N GLU A 149 17.16 6.87 -3.78
CA GLU A 149 17.50 8.23 -3.37
C GLU A 149 17.08 9.19 -4.49
N GLN A 150 16.40 10.25 -4.11
CA GLN A 150 15.99 11.34 -4.96
C GLN A 150 16.52 12.64 -4.41
N PHE A 151 17.08 13.45 -5.30
CA PHE A 151 17.31 14.86 -5.03
C PHE A 151 16.24 15.68 -5.73
N ARG A 152 15.51 16.46 -4.96
CA ARG A 152 14.35 17.24 -5.38
C ARG A 152 14.56 18.72 -5.05
N ILE A 153 14.06 19.59 -5.92
CA ILE A 153 14.06 21.03 -5.73
C ILE A 153 12.62 21.52 -5.78
N LEU A 154 12.22 22.24 -4.73
CA LEU A 154 10.95 22.96 -4.65
C LEU A 154 11.20 24.42 -4.95
N PHE A 155 10.54 24.96 -5.98
CA PHE A 155 10.63 26.36 -6.37
C PHE A 155 9.42 27.13 -5.85
N LEU A 156 9.67 28.25 -5.17
CA LEU A 156 8.66 28.98 -4.39
C LEU A 156 8.53 30.43 -4.83
N ASP A 157 7.32 30.96 -4.75
CA ASP A 157 7.07 32.40 -4.91
C ASP A 157 7.25 33.17 -3.59
N LYS A 158 7.05 34.49 -3.65
CA LYS A 158 7.24 35.40 -2.50
C LYS A 158 6.28 35.18 -1.33
N LYS A 159 5.25 34.37 -1.52
CA LYS A 159 4.28 33.94 -0.50
C LYS A 159 4.53 32.50 -0.04
N ASN A 160 5.66 31.90 -0.41
CA ASN A 160 5.97 30.49 -0.17
C ASN A 160 4.96 29.53 -0.83
N VAL A 161 4.33 29.95 -1.93
CA VAL A 161 3.51 29.07 -2.77
C VAL A 161 4.42 28.27 -3.69
N LEU A 162 4.14 26.97 -3.82
CA LEU A 162 4.90 26.09 -4.70
C LEU A 162 4.62 26.39 -6.17
N ILE A 163 5.64 26.87 -6.87
CA ILE A 163 5.64 27.13 -8.32
C ILE A 163 5.89 25.83 -9.07
N ALA A 164 6.93 25.10 -8.67
CA ALA A 164 7.35 23.86 -9.31
C ALA A 164 8.00 22.89 -8.32
N ASP A 165 7.84 21.60 -8.61
CA ASP A 165 8.42 20.49 -7.88
C ASP A 165 9.17 19.58 -8.86
N GLU A 166 10.51 19.61 -8.81
CA GLU A 166 11.36 18.96 -9.80
C GLU A 166 12.33 17.97 -9.15
N VAL A 167 12.32 16.72 -9.66
CA VAL A 167 13.32 15.72 -9.29
C VAL A 167 14.51 15.87 -10.23
N GLN A 168 15.67 16.24 -9.68
CA GLN A 168 16.90 16.45 -10.45
C GLN A 168 17.76 15.18 -10.55
N GLN A 169 17.65 14.27 -9.56
CA GLN A 169 18.39 13.02 -9.54
C GLN A 169 17.53 11.88 -9.00
N ILE A 170 17.69 10.67 -9.57
CA ILE A 170 17.08 9.42 -9.10
C ILE A 170 18.15 8.32 -9.17
N GLY A 171 18.58 7.71 -8.06
CA GLY A 171 19.65 6.71 -8.11
C GLY A 171 20.14 6.18 -6.77
N THR A 172 21.28 5.48 -6.81
CA THR A 172 22.09 5.09 -5.65
C THR A 172 23.48 5.69 -5.83
N VAL A 173 23.92 6.51 -4.87
CA VAL A 173 25.31 6.91 -4.54
C VAL A 173 26.21 7.54 -5.63
N ASP A 174 25.96 7.34 -6.93
CA ASP A 174 26.68 8.03 -8.00
C ASP A 174 26.05 9.42 -8.22
N HIS A 175 26.54 10.37 -7.42
CA HIS A 175 26.22 11.79 -7.51
C HIS A 175 26.45 12.31 -8.93
N THR A 176 25.38 12.68 -9.63
CA THR A 176 25.50 13.80 -10.57
C THR A 176 25.56 15.05 -9.69
N PRO A 177 26.63 15.84 -9.72
CA PRO A 177 26.73 17.00 -8.84
C PRO A 177 25.55 17.94 -9.11
N VAL A 178 24.82 18.31 -8.07
CA VAL A 178 23.84 19.38 -8.16
C VAL A 178 24.64 20.67 -8.30
N TYR A 179 24.64 21.25 -9.49
CA TYR A 179 25.38 22.47 -9.76
C TYR A 179 24.54 23.69 -9.35
N PRO A 180 24.98 24.52 -8.38
CA PRO A 180 24.21 25.69 -7.95
C PRO A 180 23.83 26.63 -9.09
N ARG A 181 24.70 26.78 -10.11
CA ARG A 181 24.39 27.57 -11.31
C ARG A 181 23.14 27.09 -12.06
N GLU A 182 22.91 25.78 -12.13
CA GLU A 182 21.75 25.23 -12.84
C GLU A 182 20.48 25.42 -11.99
N VAL A 183 20.60 25.28 -10.67
CA VAL A 183 19.52 25.57 -9.71
C VAL A 183 19.11 27.04 -9.78
N VAL A 184 20.08 27.96 -9.75
CA VAL A 184 19.84 29.41 -9.84
C VAL A 184 19.25 29.77 -11.21
N LYS A 185 19.80 29.24 -12.31
CA LYS A 185 19.25 29.44 -13.65
C LYS A 185 17.79 28.99 -13.71
N ARG A 186 17.48 27.80 -13.19
CA ARG A 186 16.11 27.28 -13.15
C ARG A 186 15.18 28.13 -12.27
N ALA A 187 15.66 28.58 -11.12
CA ALA A 187 14.90 29.49 -10.25
C ALA A 187 14.56 30.80 -10.97
N LEU A 188 15.50 31.38 -11.72
CA LEU A 188 15.27 32.58 -12.52
C LEU A 188 14.27 32.33 -13.67
N GLU A 189 14.39 31.21 -14.38
CA GLU A 189 13.43 30.82 -15.43
C GLU A 189 12.00 30.72 -14.89
N LEU A 190 11.85 30.20 -13.66
CA LEU A 190 10.56 30.05 -12.99
C LEU A 190 10.12 31.29 -12.22
N SER A 191 10.92 32.36 -12.20
CA SER A 191 10.69 33.55 -11.36
C SER A 191 10.48 33.22 -9.87
N ALA A 192 11.17 32.18 -9.39
CA ALA A 192 11.13 31.76 -7.99
C ALA A 192 11.90 32.74 -7.10
N SER A 193 11.33 33.08 -5.95
CA SER A 193 12.00 33.90 -4.93
C SER A 193 12.71 33.08 -3.85
N ALA A 194 12.38 31.79 -3.74
CA ALA A 194 13.04 30.86 -2.83
C ALA A 194 13.09 29.45 -3.41
N VAL A 195 14.05 28.66 -2.94
CA VAL A 195 14.19 27.24 -3.27
C VAL A 195 14.35 26.42 -2.00
N ILE A 196 13.81 25.20 -2.00
CA ILE A 196 14.08 24.19 -0.96
C ILE A 196 14.66 22.96 -1.62
N LEU A 197 15.78 22.50 -1.08
CA LEU A 197 16.48 21.32 -1.54
C LEU A 197 16.11 20.16 -0.62
N VAL A 198 15.68 19.05 -1.20
CA VAL A 198 15.16 17.90 -0.47
C VAL A 198 15.86 16.64 -0.97
N HIS A 199 16.48 15.91 -0.06
CA HIS A 199 16.92 14.53 -0.30
C HIS A 199 16.09 13.56 0.54
N ASN A 200 15.86 12.35 0.05
CA ASN A 200 15.39 11.25 0.87
C ASN A 200 16.49 10.20 1.02
N HIS A 201 16.62 9.64 2.22
CA HIS A 201 17.44 8.46 2.47
C HIS A 201 16.51 7.26 2.71
N PRO A 202 16.40 6.32 1.75
CA PRO A 202 15.58 5.12 1.90
C PRO A 202 15.98 4.25 3.12
N SER A 203 17.21 4.41 3.63
CA SER A 203 17.70 3.75 4.85
C SER A 203 17.07 4.28 6.14
N GLY A 204 16.41 5.44 6.10
CA GLY A 204 15.80 6.08 7.27
C GLY A 204 16.76 6.88 8.16
N ASP A 205 18.06 6.96 7.83
CA ASP A 205 19.03 7.82 8.52
C ASP A 205 19.00 9.24 7.91
N PRO A 206 18.60 10.28 8.66
CA PRO A 206 18.54 11.66 8.17
C PRO A 206 19.89 12.38 8.28
N THR A 207 20.98 11.69 8.66
CA THR A 207 22.30 12.30 8.79
C THR A 207 22.79 12.81 7.43
N PRO A 208 23.06 14.12 7.27
CA PRO A 208 23.46 14.68 5.98
C PRO A 208 24.82 14.12 5.56
N SER A 209 24.96 13.76 4.28
CA SER A 209 26.24 13.36 3.73
C SER A 209 27.20 14.56 3.62
N ARG A 210 28.49 14.30 3.42
CA ARG A 210 29.46 15.37 3.13
C ARG A 210 29.06 16.20 1.90
N ALA A 211 28.51 15.56 0.87
CA ALA A 211 28.05 16.24 -0.34
C ALA A 211 26.88 17.19 -0.05
N ASP A 212 25.94 16.81 0.82
CA ASP A 212 24.82 17.66 1.24
C ASP A 212 25.30 18.89 2.00
N ILE A 213 26.28 18.71 2.89
CA ILE A 213 26.87 19.80 3.68
C ILE A 213 27.62 20.79 2.76
N GLU A 214 28.42 20.29 1.82
CA GLU A 214 29.16 21.15 0.88
C GLU A 214 28.22 21.93 -0.04
N MET A 215 27.14 21.28 -0.49
CA MET A 215 26.14 21.93 -1.35
C MET A 215 25.36 23.04 -0.62
N THR A 216 25.10 22.91 0.68
CA THR A 216 24.31 23.88 1.47
C THR A 216 25.14 25.08 1.98
N LYS A 217 26.47 25.06 1.85
CA LYS A 217 27.39 26.09 2.42
C LYS A 217 27.70 27.29 1.50
N LEU A 218 27.16 27.31 0.28
CA LEU A 218 27.33 28.41 -0.69
C LEU A 218 26.21 29.44 -0.55
#